data_AF-A0AAD2G038-F1
#
_entry.id   AF-A0AAD2G038-F1
#
_cell.length_a   1.000
_cell.length_b   1.000
_cell.length_c   1.000
_cell.angle_alpha   90.00
_cell.angle_beta   90.00
_cell.angle_gamma   90.00
#
_symmetry.space_group_name_H-M   'P 1'
#
loop_
_entity.id
_entity.type
_entity.pdbx_description
1 polymer ?
#
loop_
_entity_poly.entity_id
_entity_poly.type
_entity_poly.pdbx_seq_one_letter_code
_entity_poly.pdbx_strand_id
1 'polypeptide(L)'
;MMSTDESSLQAAINESQKAVDAGCMPFGAVLANSKGEILAEAHNGSKAKKERGGAGDVTKHAEMELVRKISTTIDLDIRKTCTLYTSTEPCVMCAGAIYWSGVSRIVYGASAKQLETLSGPGGFDIPVETLYSMGNGIRPMECIGPLLSEHAMKVHRESGIWKGCPPPSADNSFQANADIETERSLFTSGIGSAAAAKSGDYSVPVIDLSQGSDDEIAERLWNAATTVGFFSLVGHGIPQSDIDAAFEASATFYSQEQAEKEAMSPFARQLNSGYEYMSQVRPSTGTADQKESMQITFREGVMDGRWPTTPGDFREVSERLASQCHKLANRLMDLLEPRACPNLKPGTLSKAHNLGVSDGQCTLRMLHYTPMDAETAKQLTTPDDNGRIYWRAGAHTDWDCLTLLFQRVGQAGLECMSNPQDATKDGARWTPIDPVEGGIAVNIGDMLARWSNGRLYSNLHRVRMPTPAECTPPSSRYSIAFFAQADKSVLIETDGAQEPITAGDYILSRIKSNFAK
;
A
#
# COMPACT_ATOMS: atom_id res chain seq x y z
N MET A 1 -14.65 19.97 -27.35
CA MET A 1 -14.55 18.92 -28.39
C MET A 1 -14.05 17.67 -27.68
N MET A 2 -14.62 16.50 -27.97
CA MET A 2 -14.13 15.24 -27.40
C MET A 2 -12.70 14.97 -27.91
N SER A 3 -11.87 14.37 -27.07
CA SER A 3 -10.55 13.90 -27.50
C SER A 3 -10.67 12.74 -28.50
N THR A 4 -9.57 12.43 -29.21
CA THR A 4 -9.51 11.29 -30.13
C THR A 4 -9.78 9.96 -29.42
N ASP A 5 -9.29 9.82 -28.19
CA ASP A 5 -9.55 8.63 -27.36
C ASP A 5 -11.01 8.56 -26.94
N GLU A 6 -11.62 9.67 -26.49
CA GLU A 6 -13.03 9.71 -26.12
C GLU A 6 -13.94 9.36 -27.31
N SER A 7 -13.60 9.84 -28.51
CA SER A 7 -14.38 9.58 -29.72
C SER A 7 -14.32 8.09 -30.12
N SER A 8 -13.13 7.49 -30.08
CA SER A 8 -12.94 6.06 -30.40
C SER A 8 -13.53 5.15 -29.32
N LEU A 9 -13.43 5.56 -28.06
CA LEU A 9 -14.06 4.85 -26.96
C LEU A 9 -15.60 4.93 -27.02
N GLN A 10 -16.15 6.06 -27.46
CA GLN A 10 -17.58 6.18 -27.72
C GLN A 10 -18.04 5.21 -28.82
N ALA A 11 -17.21 4.92 -29.83
CA ALA A 11 -17.51 3.89 -30.82
C ALA A 11 -17.55 2.47 -30.21
N ALA A 12 -16.63 2.15 -29.29
CA ALA A 12 -16.70 0.88 -28.54
C ALA A 12 -17.97 0.77 -27.67
N ILE A 13 -18.41 1.87 -27.05
CA ILE A 13 -19.69 1.93 -26.31
C ILE A 13 -20.89 1.75 -27.25
N ASN A 14 -20.82 2.27 -28.47
CA ASN A 14 -21.88 2.05 -29.46
C ASN A 14 -21.94 0.56 -29.89
N GLU A 15 -20.80 -0.13 -29.99
CA GLU A 15 -20.77 -1.59 -30.21
C GLU A 15 -21.39 -2.36 -29.03
N SER A 16 -21.18 -1.92 -27.79
CA SER A 16 -21.81 -2.59 -26.64
C SER A 16 -23.34 -2.46 -26.66
N GLN A 17 -23.87 -1.34 -27.16
CA GLN A 17 -25.30 -1.19 -27.41
C GLN A 17 -25.81 -2.14 -28.50
N LYS A 18 -25.07 -2.30 -29.61
CA LYS A 18 -25.41 -3.28 -30.66
C LYS A 18 -25.45 -4.71 -30.10
N ALA A 19 -24.57 -5.05 -29.15
CA ALA A 19 -24.59 -6.34 -28.46
C ALA A 19 -25.91 -6.55 -27.69
N VAL A 20 -26.37 -5.52 -26.96
CA VAL A 20 -27.64 -5.54 -26.23
C VAL A 20 -28.81 -5.73 -27.19
N ASP A 21 -28.85 -4.98 -28.29
CA ASP A 21 -29.91 -5.05 -29.29
C ASP A 21 -29.98 -6.45 -29.94
N ALA A 22 -28.85 -7.15 -30.01
CA ALA A 22 -28.75 -8.54 -30.49
C ALA A 22 -29.04 -9.62 -29.42
N GLY A 23 -29.41 -9.22 -28.19
CA GLY A 23 -29.64 -10.12 -27.06
C GLY A 23 -28.37 -10.78 -26.52
N CYS A 24 -27.22 -10.14 -26.71
CA CYS A 24 -25.91 -10.58 -26.22
C CYS A 24 -25.47 -9.75 -25.00
N MET A 25 -24.40 -10.19 -24.36
CA MET A 25 -23.81 -9.48 -23.22
C MET A 25 -23.35 -8.06 -23.64
N PRO A 26 -23.49 -7.05 -22.78
CA PRO A 26 -23.36 -5.63 -23.15
C PRO A 26 -21.90 -5.15 -23.25
N PHE A 27 -21.12 -5.69 -24.19
CA PHE A 27 -19.70 -5.34 -24.38
C PHE A 27 -19.38 -5.07 -25.85
N GLY A 28 -18.51 -4.10 -26.09
CA GLY A 28 -18.10 -3.66 -27.43
C GLY A 28 -16.63 -3.26 -27.47
N ALA A 29 -16.00 -3.41 -28.64
CA ALA A 29 -14.59 -3.09 -28.83
C ALA A 29 -14.31 -2.59 -30.25
N VAL A 30 -13.38 -1.65 -30.38
CA VAL A 30 -12.91 -1.14 -31.67
C VAL A 30 -11.38 -1.00 -31.70
N LEU A 31 -10.80 -1.08 -32.89
CA LEU A 31 -9.39 -0.76 -33.13
C LEU A 31 -9.32 0.54 -33.92
N ALA A 32 -8.57 1.53 -33.44
CA ALA A 32 -8.35 2.79 -34.15
C ALA A 32 -6.86 3.07 -34.34
N ASN A 33 -6.53 3.78 -35.43
CA ASN A 33 -5.17 4.27 -35.65
C ASN A 33 -4.90 5.58 -34.88
N SER A 34 -3.67 6.11 -34.96
CA SER A 34 -3.27 7.33 -34.26
C SER A 34 -4.03 8.61 -34.67
N LYS A 35 -4.78 8.59 -35.77
CA LYS A 35 -5.64 9.69 -36.21
C LYS A 35 -7.07 9.57 -35.70
N GLY A 36 -7.41 8.48 -35.00
CA GLY A 36 -8.77 8.17 -34.56
C GLY A 36 -9.64 7.52 -35.63
N GLU A 37 -9.07 7.05 -36.74
CA GLU A 37 -9.82 6.33 -37.76
C GLU A 37 -10.05 4.89 -37.28
N ILE A 38 -11.31 4.47 -37.21
CA ILE A 38 -11.70 3.12 -36.81
C ILE A 38 -11.38 2.13 -37.95
N LEU A 39 -10.49 1.18 -37.67
CA LEU A 39 -10.07 0.15 -38.63
C LEU A 39 -10.87 -1.15 -38.50
N ALA A 40 -11.37 -1.44 -37.30
CA ALA A 40 -12.21 -2.60 -37.05
C ALA A 40 -13.10 -2.38 -35.83
N GLU A 41 -14.28 -2.99 -35.87
CA GLU A 41 -15.29 -2.98 -34.81
C GLU A 41 -15.78 -4.39 -34.57
N ALA A 42 -16.10 -4.70 -33.31
CA ALA A 42 -16.77 -5.93 -32.90
C ALA A 42 -17.57 -5.72 -31.60
N HIS A 43 -18.63 -6.51 -31.44
CA HIS A 43 -19.43 -6.57 -30.22
C HIS A 43 -19.52 -8.00 -29.71
N ASN A 44 -19.92 -8.14 -28.45
CA ASN A 44 -20.01 -9.45 -27.79
C ASN A 44 -21.05 -10.34 -28.50
N GLY A 45 -20.65 -11.58 -28.79
CA GLY A 45 -21.49 -12.61 -29.40
C GLY A 45 -22.04 -13.64 -28.41
N SER A 46 -21.63 -13.57 -27.13
CA SER A 46 -22.14 -14.44 -26.08
C SER A 46 -23.57 -14.01 -25.69
N LYS A 47 -24.52 -14.94 -25.76
CA LYS A 47 -25.93 -14.65 -25.48
C LYS A 47 -26.13 -14.31 -24.01
N ALA A 48 -26.93 -13.29 -23.73
CA ALA A 48 -27.22 -12.93 -22.34
C ALA A 48 -28.17 -13.97 -21.69
N LYS A 49 -27.94 -14.30 -20.42
CA LYS A 49 -28.91 -15.03 -19.59
C LYS A 49 -29.70 -14.06 -18.71
N LYS A 50 -30.81 -14.54 -18.14
CA LYS A 50 -31.58 -13.82 -17.11
C LYS A 50 -30.89 -13.79 -15.73
N GLU A 51 -29.83 -14.59 -15.57
CA GLU A 51 -28.97 -14.65 -14.40
C GLU A 51 -27.53 -14.35 -14.82
N ARG A 52 -26.62 -14.14 -13.87
CA ARG A 52 -25.21 -13.77 -14.12
C ARG A 52 -24.53 -14.70 -15.15
N GLY A 53 -23.89 -14.11 -16.15
CA GLY A 53 -23.05 -14.79 -17.14
C GLY A 53 -23.70 -15.01 -18.52
N GLY A 54 -22.87 -15.38 -19.49
CA GLY A 54 -23.29 -15.66 -20.86
C GLY A 54 -23.80 -17.09 -21.08
N ALA A 55 -24.46 -17.32 -22.22
CA ALA A 55 -24.87 -18.62 -22.73
C ALA A 55 -24.24 -18.89 -24.10
N GLY A 56 -24.09 -20.18 -24.43
CA GLY A 56 -23.47 -20.61 -25.68
C GLY A 56 -21.95 -20.51 -25.59
N ASP A 57 -21.32 -19.99 -26.64
CA ASP A 57 -19.87 -19.79 -26.68
C ASP A 57 -19.46 -18.57 -25.83
N VAL A 58 -19.05 -18.87 -24.60
CA VAL A 58 -18.60 -17.87 -23.63
C VAL A 58 -17.31 -17.16 -24.03
N THR A 59 -16.61 -17.60 -25.09
CA THR A 59 -15.38 -16.96 -25.58
C THR A 59 -15.64 -15.82 -26.57
N LYS A 60 -16.90 -15.58 -26.97
CA LYS A 60 -17.27 -14.52 -27.92
C LYS A 60 -17.36 -13.15 -27.28
N HIS A 61 -16.34 -12.78 -26.51
CA HIS A 61 -16.20 -11.43 -25.97
C HIS A 61 -15.88 -10.45 -27.10
N ALA A 62 -16.27 -9.18 -26.93
CA ALA A 62 -16.09 -8.17 -27.97
C ALA A 62 -14.61 -8.02 -28.37
N GLU A 63 -13.70 -8.02 -27.40
CA GLU A 63 -12.26 -7.94 -27.64
C GLU A 63 -11.72 -9.20 -28.32
N MET A 64 -12.27 -10.37 -28.00
CA MET A 64 -11.88 -11.63 -28.64
C MET A 64 -12.32 -11.66 -30.10
N GLU A 65 -13.55 -11.23 -30.40
CA GLU A 65 -14.05 -11.11 -31.77
C GLU A 65 -13.26 -10.07 -32.57
N LEU A 66 -12.92 -8.94 -31.93
CA LEU A 66 -12.08 -7.93 -32.54
C LEU A 66 -10.68 -8.49 -32.84
N VAL A 67 -10.03 -9.13 -31.87
CA VAL A 67 -8.70 -9.74 -32.03
C VAL A 67 -8.71 -10.81 -33.14
N ARG A 68 -9.73 -11.67 -33.20
CA ARG A 68 -9.90 -12.66 -34.27
C ARG A 68 -9.96 -11.99 -35.64
N LYS A 69 -10.75 -10.92 -35.77
CA LYS A 69 -10.90 -10.14 -37.01
C LYS A 69 -9.58 -9.49 -37.41
N ILE A 70 -9.00 -8.65 -36.56
CA ILE A 70 -7.79 -7.88 -36.90
C ILE A 70 -6.56 -8.77 -37.14
N SER A 71 -6.49 -9.96 -36.52
CA SER A 71 -5.38 -10.90 -36.71
C SER A 71 -5.34 -11.49 -38.13
N THR A 72 -6.46 -11.44 -38.87
CA THR A 72 -6.56 -11.96 -40.23
C THR A 72 -6.69 -10.86 -41.29
N THR A 73 -7.05 -9.63 -40.89
CA THR A 73 -7.36 -8.54 -41.83
C THR A 73 -6.43 -7.34 -41.73
N ILE A 74 -5.59 -7.23 -40.69
CA ILE A 74 -4.71 -6.07 -40.47
C ILE A 74 -3.28 -6.55 -40.22
N ASP A 75 -2.34 -6.02 -40.99
CA ASP A 75 -0.93 -6.32 -40.84
C ASP A 75 -0.41 -6.02 -39.43
N LEU A 76 0.52 -6.85 -38.97
CA LEU A 76 1.07 -6.77 -37.62
C LEU A 76 1.71 -5.39 -37.36
N ASP A 77 2.41 -4.82 -38.34
CA ASP A 77 3.08 -3.53 -38.17
C ASP A 77 2.09 -2.36 -38.06
N ILE A 78 0.91 -2.47 -38.67
CA ILE A 78 -0.17 -1.50 -38.49
C ILE A 78 -0.79 -1.68 -37.10
N ARG A 79 -1.04 -2.91 -36.65
CA ARG A 79 -1.63 -3.18 -35.33
C ARG A 79 -0.77 -2.62 -34.18
N LYS A 80 0.55 -2.67 -34.30
CA LYS A 80 1.49 -2.11 -33.30
C LYS A 80 1.31 -0.61 -33.08
N THR A 81 0.86 0.13 -34.09
CA THR A 81 0.64 1.58 -34.01
C THR A 81 -0.80 1.96 -33.66
N CYS A 82 -1.69 0.97 -33.48
CA CYS A 82 -3.10 1.20 -33.19
C CYS A 82 -3.38 1.15 -31.68
N THR A 83 -4.52 1.72 -31.29
CA THR A 83 -5.10 1.57 -29.96
C THR A 83 -6.34 0.69 -30.04
N LEU A 84 -6.49 -0.23 -29.09
CA LEU A 84 -7.72 -0.99 -28.90
C LEU A 84 -8.57 -0.33 -27.82
N TYR A 85 -9.79 0.02 -28.16
CA TYR A 85 -10.76 0.61 -27.25
C TYR A 85 -11.81 -0.43 -26.89
N THR A 86 -12.16 -0.54 -25.61
CA THR A 86 -13.22 -1.43 -25.14
C THR A 86 -14.21 -0.70 -24.24
N SER A 87 -15.49 -1.03 -24.33
CA SER A 87 -16.55 -0.40 -23.53
C SER A 87 -16.34 -0.64 -22.03
N THR A 88 -15.68 -1.73 -21.66
CA THR A 88 -15.46 -2.15 -20.28
C THR A 88 -14.08 -2.79 -20.16
N GLU A 89 -13.43 -2.66 -19.02
CA GLU A 89 -12.10 -3.20 -18.76
C GLU A 89 -12.00 -4.67 -19.20
N PRO A 90 -10.98 -5.03 -20.00
CA PRO A 90 -10.90 -6.36 -20.58
C PRO A 90 -10.56 -7.38 -19.51
N CYS A 91 -11.29 -8.50 -19.49
CA CYS A 91 -11.00 -9.60 -18.57
C CYS A 91 -9.67 -10.28 -18.92
N VAL A 92 -9.19 -11.16 -18.03
CA VAL A 92 -7.91 -11.87 -18.19
C VAL A 92 -7.75 -12.60 -19.54
N MET A 93 -8.83 -13.17 -20.08
CA MET A 93 -8.83 -13.86 -21.37
C MET A 93 -8.62 -12.86 -22.51
N CYS A 94 -9.38 -11.77 -22.51
CA CYS A 94 -9.29 -10.72 -23.52
C CYS A 94 -7.92 -10.04 -23.46
N ALA A 95 -7.43 -9.72 -22.27
CA ALA A 95 -6.13 -9.08 -22.07
C ALA A 95 -4.99 -9.95 -22.63
N GLY A 96 -4.98 -11.25 -22.36
CA GLY A 96 -4.01 -12.16 -22.98
C GLY A 96 -4.09 -12.18 -24.51
N ALA A 97 -5.29 -12.21 -25.08
CA ALA A 97 -5.47 -12.19 -26.53
C ALA A 97 -5.01 -10.87 -27.16
N ILE A 98 -5.29 -9.73 -26.52
CA ILE A 98 -4.87 -8.41 -26.99
C ILE A 98 -3.34 -8.32 -26.97
N TYR A 99 -2.69 -8.79 -25.91
CA TYR A 99 -1.23 -8.87 -25.83
C TYR A 99 -0.66 -9.61 -27.05
N TRP A 100 -1.17 -10.81 -27.35
CA TRP A 100 -0.69 -11.60 -28.49
C TRP A 100 -1.10 -11.05 -29.87
N SER A 101 -2.10 -10.15 -29.91
CA SER A 101 -2.58 -9.54 -31.16
C SER A 101 -1.61 -8.53 -31.79
N GLY A 102 -0.55 -8.11 -31.09
CA GLY A 102 0.36 -7.09 -31.60
C GLY A 102 -0.04 -5.64 -31.31
N VAL A 103 -1.18 -5.40 -30.65
CA VAL A 103 -1.58 -4.07 -30.14
C VAL A 103 -0.92 -3.78 -28.80
N SER A 104 -0.34 -2.58 -28.61
CA SER A 104 0.43 -2.22 -27.40
C SER A 104 -0.24 -1.18 -26.51
N ARG A 105 -1.41 -0.66 -26.92
CA ARG A 105 -2.15 0.37 -26.18
C ARG A 105 -3.63 0.02 -26.11
N ILE A 106 -4.19 0.12 -24.90
CA ILE A 106 -5.60 -0.18 -24.62
C ILE A 106 -6.23 1.00 -23.88
N VAL A 107 -7.45 1.35 -24.29
CA VAL A 107 -8.28 2.35 -23.61
C VAL A 107 -9.63 1.74 -23.25
N TYR A 108 -10.14 1.93 -22.03
CA TYR A 108 -11.40 1.31 -21.59
C TYR A 108 -12.40 2.26 -20.93
N GLY A 109 -13.69 1.90 -21.03
CA GLY A 109 -14.83 2.73 -20.64
C GLY A 109 -15.18 2.68 -19.15
N ALA A 110 -15.71 1.54 -18.72
CA ALA A 110 -15.98 1.24 -17.32
C ALA A 110 -14.95 0.25 -16.76
N SER A 111 -14.58 0.34 -15.49
CA SER A 111 -13.77 -0.68 -14.83
C SER A 111 -14.58 -1.94 -14.52
N ALA A 112 -13.91 -3.08 -14.32
CA ALA A 112 -14.57 -4.30 -13.87
C ALA A 112 -15.30 -4.08 -12.54
N LYS A 113 -14.70 -3.28 -11.64
CA LYS A 113 -15.30 -2.88 -10.35
C LYS A 113 -16.56 -2.03 -10.50
N GLN A 114 -16.59 -1.10 -11.45
CA GLN A 114 -17.82 -0.34 -11.73
C GLN A 114 -18.93 -1.27 -12.23
N LEU A 115 -18.60 -2.22 -13.10
CA LEU A 115 -19.58 -3.21 -13.57
C LEU A 115 -20.10 -4.11 -12.45
N GLU A 116 -19.27 -4.48 -11.48
CA GLU A 116 -19.64 -5.33 -10.34
C GLU A 116 -20.81 -4.76 -9.53
N THR A 117 -20.95 -3.43 -9.48
CA THR A 117 -22.09 -2.75 -8.84
C THR A 117 -23.45 -3.13 -9.46
N LEU A 118 -23.45 -3.59 -10.71
CA LEU A 118 -24.62 -4.08 -11.43
C LEU A 118 -24.62 -5.61 -11.52
N SER A 119 -23.49 -6.23 -11.87
CA SER A 119 -23.41 -7.67 -12.15
C SER A 119 -23.34 -8.55 -10.91
N GLY A 120 -23.14 -7.97 -9.73
CA GLY A 120 -22.91 -8.68 -8.48
C GLY A 120 -21.53 -9.36 -8.40
N PRO A 121 -21.14 -9.83 -7.19
CA PRO A 121 -19.79 -10.32 -6.90
C PRO A 121 -19.49 -11.69 -7.49
N GLY A 122 -18.18 -12.04 -7.50
CA GLY A 122 -17.66 -13.36 -7.86
C GLY A 122 -17.13 -13.46 -9.29
N GLY A 123 -16.68 -12.35 -9.89
CA GLY A 123 -16.11 -12.32 -11.23
C GLY A 123 -14.64 -12.67 -11.20
N PHE A 124 -14.09 -13.05 -12.35
CA PHE A 124 -12.64 -13.23 -12.45
C PHE A 124 -11.97 -11.91 -12.84
N ASP A 125 -12.11 -10.94 -11.94
CA ASP A 125 -11.82 -9.53 -12.18
C ASP A 125 -10.42 -9.20 -11.66
N ILE A 126 -9.40 -9.43 -12.49
CA ILE A 126 -8.03 -8.96 -12.26
C ILE A 126 -7.85 -7.68 -13.06
N PRO A 127 -7.44 -6.54 -12.46
CA PRO A 127 -7.20 -5.31 -13.20
C PRO A 127 -6.22 -5.53 -14.34
N VAL A 128 -6.52 -5.00 -15.53
CA VAL A 128 -5.76 -5.31 -16.75
C VAL A 128 -4.29 -4.88 -16.64
N GLU A 129 -4.03 -3.74 -15.99
CA GLU A 129 -2.68 -3.25 -15.73
C GLU A 129 -1.91 -4.17 -14.78
N THR A 130 -2.59 -4.68 -13.74
CA THR A 130 -2.00 -5.66 -12.82
C THR A 130 -1.59 -6.92 -13.57
N LEU A 131 -2.44 -7.43 -14.47
CA LEU A 131 -2.14 -8.62 -15.26
C LEU A 131 -0.91 -8.42 -16.16
N TYR A 132 -0.81 -7.30 -16.88
CA TYR A 132 0.36 -7.04 -17.73
C TYR A 132 1.64 -6.77 -16.92
N SER A 133 1.54 -6.18 -15.73
CA SER A 133 2.68 -5.95 -14.84
C SER A 133 3.35 -7.25 -14.38
N MET A 134 2.63 -8.37 -14.38
CA MET A 134 3.17 -9.69 -14.03
C MET A 134 4.02 -10.32 -15.15
N GLY A 135 4.02 -9.76 -16.36
CA GLY A 135 4.85 -10.25 -17.47
C GLY A 135 6.31 -9.78 -17.37
N ASN A 136 7.26 -10.59 -17.85
CA ASN A 136 8.72 -10.31 -17.78
C ASN A 136 9.23 -9.20 -18.75
N GLY A 137 8.45 -8.13 -18.99
CA GLY A 137 8.93 -6.87 -19.58
C GLY A 137 9.32 -6.87 -21.07
N ILE A 138 9.19 -7.98 -21.80
CA ILE A 138 9.63 -8.05 -23.22
C ILE A 138 8.80 -7.12 -24.14
N ARG A 139 7.54 -6.86 -23.79
CA ARG A 139 6.67 -5.96 -24.55
C ARG A 139 5.79 -5.13 -23.61
N PRO A 140 6.00 -3.81 -23.54
CA PRO A 140 5.19 -2.94 -22.70
C PRO A 140 3.77 -2.81 -23.26
N MET A 141 2.79 -2.80 -22.35
CA MET A 141 1.39 -2.54 -22.65
C MET A 141 0.98 -1.26 -21.92
N GLU A 142 0.48 -0.28 -22.66
CA GLU A 142 -0.09 0.94 -22.09
C GLU A 142 -1.60 0.73 -21.88
N CYS A 143 -2.08 0.96 -20.66
CA CYS A 143 -3.49 0.85 -20.29
C CYS A 143 -3.99 2.21 -19.79
N ILE A 144 -5.08 2.70 -20.37
CA ILE A 144 -5.68 3.99 -19.99
C ILE A 144 -7.18 3.80 -19.75
N GLY A 145 -7.63 4.19 -18.58
CA GLY A 145 -9.04 4.12 -18.22
C GLY A 145 -9.22 4.15 -16.71
N PRO A 146 -10.47 4.15 -16.23
CA PRO A 146 -11.69 4.21 -17.05
C PRO A 146 -11.95 5.63 -17.59
N LEU A 147 -12.43 5.75 -18.84
CA LEU A 147 -12.84 7.02 -19.46
C LEU A 147 -14.30 6.93 -19.94
N LEU A 148 -15.06 8.04 -19.95
CA LEU A 148 -16.50 8.01 -20.33
C LEU A 148 -17.32 6.96 -19.54
N SER A 149 -16.97 6.70 -18.28
CA SER A 149 -17.54 5.59 -17.51
C SER A 149 -19.06 5.66 -17.35
N GLU A 150 -19.64 6.87 -17.21
CA GLU A 150 -21.10 7.00 -17.16
C GLU A 150 -21.78 6.57 -18.46
N HIS A 151 -21.17 6.84 -19.63
CA HIS A 151 -21.72 6.39 -20.92
C HIS A 151 -21.63 4.86 -21.05
N ALA A 152 -20.49 4.27 -20.67
CA ALA A 152 -20.31 2.82 -20.67
C ALA A 152 -21.26 2.11 -19.69
N MET A 153 -21.35 2.62 -18.46
CA MET A 153 -22.21 2.09 -17.40
C MET A 153 -23.70 2.28 -17.71
N LYS A 154 -24.08 3.30 -18.48
CA LYS A 154 -25.46 3.50 -18.92
C LYS A 154 -25.96 2.32 -19.76
N VAL A 155 -25.18 1.83 -20.71
CA VAL A 155 -25.53 0.66 -21.53
C VAL A 155 -25.78 -0.56 -20.64
N HIS A 156 -24.90 -0.81 -19.67
CA HIS A 156 -25.10 -1.89 -18.69
C HIS A 156 -26.39 -1.70 -17.87
N ARG A 157 -26.63 -0.50 -17.32
CA ARG A 157 -27.83 -0.19 -16.51
C ARG A 157 -29.13 -0.40 -17.28
N GLU A 158 -29.16 0.05 -18.53
CA GLU A 158 -30.35 0.06 -19.38
C GLU A 158 -30.59 -1.28 -20.09
N SER A 159 -29.55 -2.11 -20.24
CA SER A 159 -29.66 -3.43 -20.89
C SER A 159 -30.68 -4.38 -20.24
N GLY A 160 -30.95 -4.21 -18.94
CA GLY A 160 -31.80 -5.12 -18.17
C GLY A 160 -31.20 -6.51 -17.92
N ILE A 161 -29.98 -6.79 -18.41
CA ILE A 161 -29.30 -8.10 -18.32
C ILE A 161 -28.93 -8.42 -16.87
N TRP A 162 -28.59 -7.41 -16.07
CA TRP A 162 -28.15 -7.58 -14.69
C TRP A 162 -29.30 -7.64 -13.67
N LYS A 163 -30.56 -7.58 -14.12
CA LYS A 163 -31.72 -7.64 -13.23
C LYS A 163 -31.78 -8.99 -12.52
N GLY A 164 -31.78 -8.96 -11.18
CA GLY A 164 -31.82 -10.18 -10.37
C GLY A 164 -30.45 -10.80 -10.09
N CYS A 165 -29.35 -10.18 -10.55
CA CYS A 165 -28.05 -10.45 -9.94
C CYS A 165 -28.14 -10.13 -8.44
N PRO A 166 -27.50 -10.94 -7.57
CA PRO A 166 -27.49 -10.65 -6.15
C PRO A 166 -27.03 -9.21 -5.96
N PRO A 167 -27.62 -8.46 -5.01
CA PRO A 167 -27.09 -7.15 -4.68
C PRO A 167 -25.59 -7.31 -4.43
N PRO A 168 -24.76 -6.27 -4.71
CA PRO A 168 -23.42 -6.26 -4.13
C PRO A 168 -23.60 -6.69 -2.68
N SER A 169 -22.82 -7.68 -2.23
CA SER A 169 -22.87 -8.08 -0.83
C SER A 169 -22.93 -6.80 0.00
N ALA A 170 -23.69 -6.77 1.10
CA ALA A 170 -23.69 -5.61 1.99
C ALA A 170 -22.28 -5.26 2.54
N ASP A 171 -21.26 -6.02 2.14
CA ASP A 171 -19.82 -5.86 2.34
C ASP A 171 -19.04 -5.24 1.15
N ASN A 172 -19.65 -4.96 0.00
CA ASN A 172 -18.94 -4.44 -1.18
C ASN A 172 -19.26 -2.97 -1.52
N SER A 173 -19.77 -2.19 -0.56
CA SER A 173 -19.76 -0.72 -0.65
C SER A 173 -18.38 -0.17 -0.33
N PHE A 174 -17.36 -0.42 -1.17
CA PHE A 174 -16.11 0.33 -1.12
C PHE A 174 -16.32 1.73 -1.72
N GLN A 175 -17.05 2.60 -1.00
CA GLN A 175 -16.88 4.04 -1.10
C GLN A 175 -15.65 4.42 -0.28
N ALA A 176 -14.62 4.90 -0.98
CA ALA A 176 -13.50 5.69 -0.47
C ALA A 176 -13.20 5.54 1.04
N ASN A 177 -12.45 4.48 1.40
CA ASN A 177 -11.40 4.48 2.43
C ASN A 177 -11.01 3.02 2.77
N ALA A 178 -10.16 2.39 1.94
CA ALA A 178 -9.80 0.98 2.21
C ALA A 178 -8.93 0.76 3.44
N ASP A 179 -8.23 1.79 3.89
CA ASP A 179 -7.47 1.71 5.14
C ASP A 179 -8.41 1.89 6.32
N ILE A 180 -9.34 2.86 6.28
CA ILE A 180 -10.36 3.01 7.34
C ILE A 180 -11.32 1.83 7.37
N GLU A 181 -11.52 1.03 6.32
CA GLU A 181 -12.42 -0.13 6.36
C GLU A 181 -11.72 -1.43 6.82
N THR A 182 -10.45 -1.62 6.46
CA THR A 182 -9.60 -2.66 7.06
C THR A 182 -9.32 -2.33 8.54
N GLU A 183 -9.15 -1.05 8.89
CA GLU A 183 -9.00 -0.56 10.26
C GLU A 183 -10.35 -0.43 11.00
N ARG A 184 -11.46 -0.14 10.33
CA ARG A 184 -12.81 -0.27 10.91
C ARG A 184 -13.14 -1.72 11.17
N SER A 185 -12.63 -2.67 10.38
CA SER A 185 -12.75 -4.09 10.67
C SER A 185 -12.00 -4.48 11.96
N LEU A 186 -10.89 -3.81 12.29
CA LEU A 186 -10.24 -3.92 13.60
C LEU A 186 -11.12 -3.34 14.73
N PHE A 187 -11.86 -2.26 14.46
CA PHE A 187 -12.87 -1.73 15.40
C PHE A 187 -14.16 -2.58 15.50
N THR A 188 -14.60 -3.27 14.45
CA THR A 188 -15.84 -4.07 14.43
C THR A 188 -15.62 -5.55 14.74
N SER A 189 -14.40 -6.07 14.65
CA SER A 189 -14.05 -7.45 15.04
C SER A 189 -14.03 -7.69 16.55
N GLY A 190 -14.13 -6.62 17.37
CA GLY A 190 -14.05 -6.72 18.83
C GLY A 190 -12.65 -7.09 19.35
N ILE A 191 -11.65 -7.21 18.47
CA ILE A 191 -10.28 -7.61 18.82
C ILE A 191 -9.53 -6.52 19.61
N GLY A 192 -10.09 -5.31 19.77
CA GLY A 192 -9.53 -4.22 20.57
C GLY A 192 -10.43 -3.64 21.68
N SER A 193 -11.69 -4.05 21.82
CA SER A 193 -12.62 -3.39 22.77
C SER A 193 -12.32 -3.70 24.24
N ALA A 194 -11.69 -4.84 24.52
CA ALA A 194 -11.30 -5.22 25.88
C ALA A 194 -9.99 -4.55 26.37
N ALA A 195 -9.21 -3.96 25.46
CA ALA A 195 -7.83 -3.51 25.73
C ALA A 195 -7.62 -1.99 25.62
N ALA A 196 -8.63 -1.23 25.20
CA ALA A 196 -8.56 0.22 25.09
C ALA A 196 -8.25 0.92 26.45
N ALA A 197 -7.66 2.12 26.43
CA ALA A 197 -7.43 2.90 27.66
C ALA A 197 -8.72 3.59 28.14
N LYS A 198 -8.84 3.99 29.42
CA LYS A 198 -10.00 4.81 29.84
C LYS A 198 -9.93 6.22 29.26
N SER A 199 -11.08 6.84 28.99
CA SER A 199 -11.12 8.23 28.51
C SER A 199 -10.46 9.18 29.53
N GLY A 200 -9.49 9.98 29.07
CA GLY A 200 -8.72 10.91 29.92
C GLY A 200 -7.33 10.40 30.36
N ASP A 201 -7.08 9.09 30.32
CA ASP A 201 -5.81 8.47 30.76
C ASP A 201 -4.88 8.06 29.60
N TYR A 202 -5.28 8.29 28.34
CA TYR A 202 -4.50 7.89 27.18
C TYR A 202 -3.23 8.76 27.04
N SER A 203 -2.08 8.16 27.35
CA SER A 203 -0.75 8.71 27.08
C SER A 203 0.16 7.61 26.56
N VAL A 204 1.09 7.97 25.68
CA VAL A 204 2.11 7.04 25.17
C VAL A 204 3.18 6.93 26.26
N PRO A 205 3.36 5.74 26.89
CA PRO A 205 4.24 5.62 28.05
C PRO A 205 5.71 5.71 27.65
N VAL A 206 6.52 6.27 28.53
CA VAL A 206 7.99 6.22 28.45
C VAL A 206 8.48 5.11 29.39
N ILE A 207 9.24 4.15 28.85
CA ILE A 207 9.74 2.98 29.57
C ILE A 207 11.27 3.05 29.57
N ASP A 208 11.86 3.15 30.76
CA ASP A 208 13.31 3.06 30.94
C ASP A 208 13.74 1.60 31.10
N LEU A 209 14.52 1.10 30.13
CA LEU A 209 15.05 -0.26 30.11
C LEU A 209 16.26 -0.47 31.03
N SER A 210 16.82 0.60 31.61
CA SER A 210 17.91 0.53 32.59
C SER A 210 17.40 0.39 34.03
N GLN A 211 16.09 0.54 34.25
CA GLN A 211 15.47 0.50 35.58
C GLN A 211 14.58 -0.73 35.72
N GLY A 212 14.80 -1.50 36.79
CA GLY A 212 14.02 -2.70 37.12
C GLY A 212 14.57 -4.00 36.53
N SER A 213 14.01 -5.10 37.01
CA SER A 213 14.24 -6.46 36.50
C SER A 213 13.58 -6.68 35.13
N ASP A 214 13.99 -7.72 34.41
CA ASP A 214 13.37 -8.08 33.13
C ASP A 214 11.87 -8.37 33.27
N ASP A 215 11.41 -8.92 34.39
CA ASP A 215 9.97 -9.15 34.66
C ASP A 215 9.20 -7.82 34.79
N GLU A 216 9.76 -6.83 35.48
CA GLU A 216 9.15 -5.50 35.63
C GLU A 216 9.18 -4.70 34.32
N ILE A 217 10.21 -4.89 33.49
CA ILE A 217 10.27 -4.34 32.15
C ILE A 217 9.21 -5.01 31.27
N ALA A 218 9.13 -6.34 31.27
CA ALA A 218 8.15 -7.11 30.50
C ALA A 218 6.72 -6.71 30.86
N GLU A 219 6.42 -6.48 32.15
CA GLU A 219 5.11 -5.99 32.59
C GLU A 219 4.78 -4.61 32.01
N ARG A 220 5.72 -3.65 32.04
CA ARG A 220 5.50 -2.32 31.45
C ARG A 220 5.33 -2.37 29.94
N LEU A 221 6.15 -3.16 29.25
CA LEU A 221 6.04 -3.39 27.81
C LEU A 221 4.69 -4.03 27.46
N TRP A 222 4.28 -5.06 28.20
CA TRP A 222 2.99 -5.74 28.01
C TRP A 222 1.83 -4.77 28.15
N ASN A 223 1.81 -3.96 29.22
CA ASN A 223 0.76 -2.97 29.43
C ASN A 223 0.70 -1.95 28.29
N ALA A 224 1.84 -1.43 27.84
CA ALA A 224 1.87 -0.50 26.71
C ALA A 224 1.43 -1.13 25.38
N ALA A 225 1.91 -2.34 25.08
CA ALA A 225 1.65 -3.04 23.83
C ALA A 225 0.21 -3.56 23.72
N THR A 226 -0.45 -3.86 24.84
CA THR A 226 -1.85 -4.31 24.87
C THR A 226 -2.83 -3.14 24.89
N THR A 227 -2.45 -1.97 25.43
CA THR A 227 -3.38 -0.83 25.57
C THR A 227 -3.22 0.26 24.52
N VAL A 228 -1.97 0.64 24.22
CA VAL A 228 -1.63 1.74 23.33
C VAL A 228 -1.11 1.20 21.99
N GLY A 229 -0.37 0.10 22.01
CA GLY A 229 0.36 -0.40 20.83
C GLY A 229 1.59 0.42 20.46
N PHE A 230 1.90 1.45 21.26
CA PHE A 230 3.02 2.37 21.14
C PHE A 230 3.62 2.66 22.52
N PHE A 231 4.92 2.88 22.56
CA PHE A 231 5.66 3.35 23.74
C PHE A 231 6.97 4.01 23.32
N SER A 232 7.52 4.88 24.17
CA SER A 232 8.88 5.39 24.00
C SER A 232 9.84 4.63 24.93
N LEU A 233 11.01 4.27 24.45
CA LEU A 233 12.06 3.63 25.24
C LEU A 233 13.20 4.60 25.49
N VAL A 234 13.68 4.65 26.73
CA VAL A 234 14.95 5.28 27.12
C VAL A 234 15.84 4.23 27.81
N GLY A 235 17.14 4.53 27.98
CA GLY A 235 18.07 3.56 28.57
C GLY A 235 18.21 2.27 27.75
N HIS A 236 17.92 2.32 26.46
CA HIS A 236 17.85 1.15 25.57
C HIS A 236 19.22 0.60 25.14
N GLY A 237 20.31 1.33 25.41
CA GLY A 237 21.69 0.85 25.22
C GLY A 237 22.28 1.00 23.82
N ILE A 238 21.57 1.63 22.87
CA ILE A 238 22.14 2.04 21.58
C ILE A 238 22.89 3.35 21.83
N PRO A 239 24.20 3.46 21.55
CA PRO A 239 24.95 4.69 21.80
C PRO A 239 24.41 5.86 21.00
N GLN A 240 24.23 7.01 21.67
CA GLN A 240 23.74 8.23 21.02
C GLN A 240 24.64 8.65 19.84
N SER A 241 25.96 8.42 19.94
CA SER A 241 26.90 8.71 18.85
C SER A 241 26.62 7.92 17.57
N ASP A 242 26.11 6.69 17.67
CA ASP A 242 25.75 5.88 16.50
C ASP A 242 24.43 6.34 15.87
N ILE A 243 23.48 6.76 16.71
CA ILE A 243 22.22 7.39 16.26
C ILE A 243 22.52 8.70 15.54
N ASP A 244 23.36 9.55 16.12
CA ASP A 244 23.77 10.83 15.57
C ASP A 244 24.51 10.66 14.24
N ALA A 245 25.46 9.71 14.17
CA ALA A 245 26.17 9.39 12.94
C ALA A 245 25.24 8.93 11.82
N ALA A 246 24.24 8.08 12.13
CA ALA A 246 23.26 7.64 11.15
C ALA A 246 22.36 8.80 10.68
N PHE A 247 21.95 9.71 11.57
CA PHE A 247 21.22 10.90 11.17
C PHE A 247 22.06 11.88 10.36
N GLU A 248 23.35 12.03 10.65
CA GLU A 248 24.26 12.87 9.89
C GLU A 248 24.49 12.30 8.48
N ALA A 249 24.64 10.98 8.38
CA ALA A 249 24.75 10.32 7.10
C ALA A 249 23.47 10.42 6.27
N SER A 250 22.31 10.29 6.93
CA SER A 250 20.99 10.55 6.33
C SER A 250 20.88 11.99 5.82
N ALA A 251 21.18 12.99 6.65
CA ALA A 251 21.12 14.40 6.28
C ALA A 251 22.09 14.75 5.15
N THR A 252 23.31 14.21 5.22
CA THR A 252 24.28 14.32 4.13
C THR A 252 23.67 13.72 2.89
N PHE A 253 23.22 12.47 2.88
CA PHE A 253 22.60 11.83 1.71
C PHE A 253 21.44 12.68 1.11
N TYR A 254 20.53 13.16 1.94
CA TYR A 254 19.38 13.93 1.45
C TYR A 254 19.72 15.33 0.93
N SER A 255 20.88 15.89 1.28
CA SER A 255 21.35 17.19 0.78
C SER A 255 21.79 17.16 -0.69
N GLN A 256 21.99 15.98 -1.28
CA GLN A 256 22.25 15.85 -2.72
C GLN A 256 21.02 16.25 -3.55
N GLU A 257 21.29 16.60 -4.81
CA GLU A 257 20.27 16.76 -5.83
C GLU A 257 19.49 15.45 -6.03
N GLN A 258 18.19 15.53 -6.32
CA GLN A 258 17.33 14.37 -6.46
C GLN A 258 17.85 13.36 -7.49
N ALA A 259 18.31 13.84 -8.65
CA ALA A 259 18.85 12.99 -9.71
C ALA A 259 20.10 12.20 -9.28
N GLU A 260 20.93 12.77 -8.40
CA GLU A 260 22.11 12.08 -7.86
C GLU A 260 21.69 10.97 -6.88
N LYS A 261 20.69 11.23 -6.03
CA LYS A 261 20.12 10.24 -5.10
C LYS A 261 19.51 9.06 -5.85
N GLU A 262 18.73 9.34 -6.90
CA GLU A 262 18.13 8.32 -7.78
C GLU A 262 19.18 7.49 -8.51
N ALA A 263 20.26 8.13 -9.00
CA ALA A 263 21.34 7.44 -9.69
C ALA A 263 22.20 6.58 -8.75
N MET A 264 22.51 7.07 -7.54
CA MET A 264 23.30 6.35 -6.54
C MET A 264 22.52 5.16 -5.94
N SER A 265 21.21 5.31 -5.78
CA SER A 265 20.38 4.33 -5.08
C SER A 265 19.04 4.10 -5.82
N PRO A 266 19.06 3.45 -6.98
CA PRO A 266 17.84 3.25 -7.77
C PRO A 266 16.83 2.37 -7.02
N PHE A 267 15.60 2.87 -6.86
CA PHE A 267 14.52 2.12 -6.20
C PHE A 267 14.13 0.88 -6.98
N ALA A 268 14.17 -0.27 -6.31
CA ALA A 268 13.64 -1.53 -6.82
C ALA A 268 12.36 -1.87 -6.06
N ARG A 269 11.21 -1.58 -6.67
CA ARG A 269 9.88 -1.79 -6.06
C ARG A 269 9.66 -3.23 -5.60
N GLN A 270 10.11 -4.21 -6.38
CA GLN A 270 10.03 -5.64 -6.08
C GLN A 270 10.92 -6.08 -4.90
N LEU A 271 11.96 -5.31 -4.60
CA LEU A 271 12.83 -5.53 -3.45
C LEU A 271 12.47 -4.63 -2.27
N ASN A 272 11.59 -3.64 -2.48
CA ASN A 272 11.27 -2.57 -1.54
C ASN A 272 12.52 -1.88 -0.97
N SER A 273 13.49 -1.57 -1.85
CA SER A 273 14.79 -1.05 -1.42
C SER A 273 15.37 -0.07 -2.44
N GLY A 274 16.12 0.91 -1.96
CA GLY A 274 16.63 2.06 -2.70
C GLY A 274 15.98 3.38 -2.29
N TYR A 275 16.29 4.46 -3.02
CA TYR A 275 15.78 5.81 -2.80
C TYR A 275 14.47 6.07 -3.54
N GLU A 276 13.48 6.60 -2.84
CA GLU A 276 12.20 7.03 -3.41
C GLU A 276 11.80 8.44 -2.97
N TYR A 277 11.16 9.18 -3.86
CA TYR A 277 10.67 10.55 -3.64
C TYR A 277 9.17 10.61 -3.93
N MET A 278 8.36 10.98 -2.94
CA MET A 278 6.90 11.16 -3.06
C MET A 278 6.16 10.00 -3.77
N SER A 279 6.68 8.78 -3.64
CA SER A 279 6.19 7.59 -4.34
C SER A 279 4.94 6.96 -3.70
N GLN A 280 4.68 7.27 -2.43
CA GLN A 280 3.65 6.61 -1.63
C GLN A 280 2.37 7.43 -1.63
N VAL A 281 1.46 7.13 -2.57
CA VAL A 281 0.11 7.67 -2.60
C VAL A 281 -0.77 6.87 -1.66
N ARG A 282 -1.42 7.54 -0.69
CA ARG A 282 -2.35 6.86 0.21
C ARG A 282 -3.70 6.66 -0.46
N PRO A 283 -4.25 5.43 -0.49
CA PRO A 283 -5.58 5.20 -1.02
C PRO A 283 -6.70 5.97 -0.30
N SER A 284 -6.50 6.26 1.00
CA SER A 284 -7.45 6.99 1.84
C SER A 284 -7.55 8.49 1.52
N THR A 285 -6.43 9.13 1.14
CA THR A 285 -6.40 10.56 0.84
C THR A 285 -6.27 10.87 -0.65
N GLY A 286 -5.81 9.90 -1.45
CA GLY A 286 -5.45 10.08 -2.86
C GLY A 286 -4.27 11.04 -3.06
N THR A 287 -3.49 11.31 -2.01
CA THR A 287 -2.36 12.25 -2.02
C THR A 287 -1.06 11.50 -1.75
N ALA A 288 0.03 11.97 -2.38
CA ALA A 288 1.37 11.49 -2.10
C ALA A 288 1.83 11.98 -0.72
N ASP A 289 2.45 11.10 0.06
CA ASP A 289 3.21 11.47 1.25
C ASP A 289 4.28 12.51 0.88
N GLN A 290 4.30 13.64 1.60
CA GLN A 290 5.29 14.70 1.40
C GLN A 290 6.61 14.34 2.08
N LYS A 291 7.27 13.30 1.56
CA LYS A 291 8.53 12.76 2.06
C LYS A 291 9.38 12.15 0.95
N GLU A 292 10.65 12.01 1.26
CA GLU A 292 11.56 11.12 0.56
C GLU A 292 12.12 10.08 1.54
N SER A 293 12.45 8.90 1.01
CA SER A 293 12.95 7.80 1.84
C SER A 293 14.04 6.98 1.16
N MET A 294 14.95 6.46 1.97
CA MET A 294 16.02 5.58 1.58
C MET A 294 15.81 4.28 2.33
N GLN A 295 15.45 3.23 1.58
CA GLN A 295 15.07 1.93 2.13
C GLN A 295 16.22 0.93 1.99
N ILE A 296 16.70 0.43 3.12
CA ILE A 296 17.85 -0.47 3.24
C ILE A 296 17.35 -1.81 3.79
N THR A 297 17.07 -2.76 2.91
CA THR A 297 16.68 -4.11 3.33
C THR A 297 17.92 -4.98 3.49
N PHE A 298 18.15 -5.48 4.71
CA PHE A 298 19.34 -6.29 5.07
C PHE A 298 19.19 -7.75 4.65
N ARG A 299 18.67 -8.00 3.46
CA ARG A 299 18.67 -9.32 2.83
C ARG A 299 19.87 -9.41 1.90
N GLU A 300 20.50 -10.58 1.87
CA GLU A 300 21.64 -10.84 0.99
C GLU A 300 21.35 -10.42 -0.45
N GLY A 301 22.27 -9.65 -1.05
CA GLY A 301 22.21 -9.17 -2.44
C GLY A 301 21.19 -8.06 -2.75
N VAL A 302 20.32 -7.65 -1.81
CA VAL A 302 19.29 -6.63 -2.11
C VAL A 302 19.88 -5.24 -2.33
N MET A 303 20.86 -4.88 -1.52
CA MET A 303 21.53 -3.58 -1.58
C MET A 303 22.66 -3.52 -2.62
N ASP A 304 22.89 -4.59 -3.39
CA ASP A 304 23.92 -4.60 -4.43
C ASP A 304 23.59 -3.55 -5.50
N GLY A 305 24.53 -2.61 -5.68
CA GLY A 305 24.36 -1.46 -6.58
C GLY A 305 23.38 -0.39 -6.08
N ARG A 306 22.98 -0.40 -4.80
CA ARG A 306 22.07 0.60 -4.19
C ARG A 306 22.62 1.27 -2.94
N TRP A 307 23.82 0.91 -2.49
CA TRP A 307 24.45 1.61 -1.38
C TRP A 307 24.84 3.02 -1.83
N PRO A 308 24.36 4.08 -1.15
CA PRO A 308 24.83 5.43 -1.41
C PRO A 308 26.35 5.52 -1.26
N THR A 309 26.99 6.19 -2.21
CA THR A 309 28.43 6.47 -2.16
C THR A 309 28.74 7.77 -1.43
N THR A 310 27.72 8.59 -1.19
CA THR A 310 27.80 9.85 -0.45
C THR A 310 26.77 9.84 0.68
N PRO A 311 27.20 10.05 1.94
CA PRO A 311 28.59 10.09 2.39
C PRO A 311 29.28 8.72 2.27
N GLY A 312 30.62 8.71 2.29
CA GLY A 312 31.42 7.50 2.08
C GLY A 312 31.27 6.43 3.17
N ASP A 313 30.77 6.79 4.35
CA ASP A 313 30.51 5.92 5.49
C ASP A 313 29.04 5.49 5.62
N PHE A 314 28.16 5.90 4.70
CA PHE A 314 26.71 5.67 4.78
C PHE A 314 26.35 4.21 5.05
N ARG A 315 27.01 3.27 4.36
CA ARG A 315 26.81 1.83 4.54
C ARG A 315 27.20 1.38 5.95
N GLU A 316 28.40 1.76 6.41
CA GLU A 316 28.95 1.33 7.70
C GLU A 316 28.05 1.78 8.85
N VAL A 317 27.62 3.06 8.85
CA VAL A 317 26.76 3.60 9.91
C VAL A 317 25.36 2.97 9.89
N SER A 318 24.84 2.66 8.69
CA SER A 318 23.54 2.00 8.52
C SER A 318 23.57 0.55 9.04
N GLU A 319 24.60 -0.22 8.67
CA GLU A 319 24.79 -1.60 9.14
C GLU A 319 25.02 -1.64 10.66
N ARG A 320 25.81 -0.71 11.19
CA ARG A 320 26.08 -0.61 12.64
C ARG A 320 24.79 -0.30 13.42
N LEU A 321 24.01 0.70 13.00
CA LEU A 321 22.74 1.03 13.65
C LEU A 321 21.74 -0.12 13.54
N ALA A 322 21.61 -0.74 12.36
CA ALA A 322 20.69 -1.85 12.16
C ALA A 322 21.01 -3.07 13.03
N SER A 323 22.30 -3.41 13.21
CA SER A 323 22.73 -4.47 14.11
C SER A 323 22.30 -4.21 15.56
N GLN A 324 22.34 -2.95 16.01
CA GLN A 324 21.94 -2.58 17.36
C GLN A 324 20.42 -2.56 17.52
N CYS A 325 19.70 -2.06 16.52
CA CYS A 325 18.24 -2.13 16.47
C CYS A 325 17.75 -3.57 16.49
N HIS A 326 18.40 -4.46 15.74
CA HIS A 326 18.10 -5.89 15.71
C HIS A 326 18.25 -6.56 17.07
N LYS A 327 19.37 -6.30 17.78
CA LYS A 327 19.57 -6.79 19.15
C LYS A 327 18.49 -6.30 20.10
N LEU A 328 18.14 -5.02 20.02
CA LEU A 328 17.11 -4.43 20.86
C LEU A 328 15.73 -5.00 20.55
N ALA A 329 15.34 -5.08 19.28
CA ALA A 329 14.07 -5.66 18.85
C ALA A 329 13.95 -7.13 19.33
N ASN A 330 15.01 -7.92 19.22
CA ASN A 330 15.03 -9.30 19.71
C ASN A 330 14.82 -9.37 21.23
N ARG A 331 15.48 -8.50 22.01
CA ARG A 331 15.24 -8.42 23.46
C ARG A 331 13.78 -8.08 23.77
N LEU A 332 13.19 -7.11 23.08
CA LEU A 332 11.79 -6.72 23.30
C LEU A 332 10.83 -7.86 22.95
N MET A 333 11.10 -8.58 21.86
CA MET A 333 10.31 -9.75 21.48
C MET A 333 10.44 -10.87 22.52
N ASP A 334 11.63 -11.17 23.02
CA ASP A 334 11.83 -12.19 24.06
C ASP A 334 11.07 -11.86 25.37
N LEU A 335 10.97 -10.57 25.72
CA LEU A 335 10.22 -10.12 26.91
C LEU A 335 8.69 -10.19 26.70
N LEU A 336 8.20 -9.96 25.48
CA LEU A 336 6.77 -10.00 25.15
C LEU A 336 6.27 -11.42 24.85
N GLU A 337 7.11 -12.27 24.26
CA GLU A 337 6.75 -13.59 23.72
C GLU A 337 6.00 -14.49 24.70
N PRO A 338 6.42 -14.66 25.97
CA PRO A 338 5.77 -15.62 26.88
C PRO A 338 4.28 -15.35 27.08
N ARG A 339 3.86 -14.08 27.02
CA ARG A 339 2.46 -13.67 27.16
C ARG A 339 1.77 -13.51 25.81
N ALA A 340 2.48 -12.97 24.82
CA ALA A 340 1.95 -12.73 23.48
C ALA A 340 1.62 -14.04 22.77
N CYS A 341 2.53 -15.01 22.85
CA CYS A 341 2.51 -16.25 22.08
C CYS A 341 2.87 -17.46 22.97
N PRO A 342 2.07 -17.80 23.99
CA PRO A 342 2.41 -18.80 25.01
C PRO A 342 2.54 -20.23 24.47
N ASN A 343 2.09 -20.47 23.25
CA ASN A 343 2.20 -21.77 22.59
C ASN A 343 3.53 -21.92 21.83
N LEU A 344 4.28 -20.82 21.63
CA LEU A 344 5.59 -20.86 21.01
C LEU A 344 6.66 -21.29 22.02
N LYS A 345 7.74 -21.88 21.51
CA LYS A 345 8.91 -22.17 22.33
C LYS A 345 9.65 -20.86 22.64
N PRO A 346 10.23 -20.70 23.84
CA PRO A 346 11.03 -19.52 24.18
C PRO A 346 12.08 -19.16 23.12
N GLY A 347 12.09 -17.88 22.72
CA GLY A 347 12.97 -17.29 21.73
C GLY A 347 12.62 -17.67 20.28
N THR A 348 11.37 -18.00 19.98
CA THR A 348 10.91 -18.25 18.60
C THR A 348 10.86 -16.94 17.81
N LEU A 349 10.25 -15.90 18.38
CA LEU A 349 10.11 -14.58 17.76
C LEU A 349 11.47 -13.95 17.50
N SER A 350 12.39 -13.94 18.47
CA SER A 350 13.73 -13.36 18.28
C SER A 350 14.59 -14.08 17.23
N LYS A 351 14.46 -15.40 17.11
CA LYS A 351 15.17 -16.19 16.09
C LYS A 351 14.58 -16.07 14.68
N ALA A 352 13.35 -15.59 14.58
CA ALA A 352 12.64 -15.43 13.32
C ALA A 352 13.08 -14.20 12.52
N HIS A 353 14.00 -13.37 13.03
CA HIS A 353 14.41 -12.12 12.41
C HIS A 353 15.92 -12.16 12.21
N ASN A 354 16.41 -12.23 10.97
CA ASN A 354 17.84 -12.31 10.68
C ASN A 354 18.31 -11.21 9.72
N LEU A 355 19.52 -10.71 9.96
CA LEU A 355 20.20 -9.75 9.09
C LEU A 355 21.21 -10.47 8.20
N GLY A 356 21.35 -10.01 6.95
CA GLY A 356 22.39 -10.43 6.02
C GLY A 356 22.21 -11.83 5.41
N VAL A 357 21.05 -12.46 5.60
CA VAL A 357 20.74 -13.79 5.05
C VAL A 357 19.76 -13.68 3.89
N SER A 358 19.73 -14.68 3.01
CA SER A 358 18.85 -14.72 1.83
C SER A 358 17.35 -14.72 2.17
N ASP A 359 16.97 -15.18 3.36
CA ASP A 359 15.58 -15.23 3.82
C ASP A 359 15.14 -13.99 4.62
N GLY A 360 16.10 -13.14 5.01
CA GLY A 360 15.87 -12.00 5.89
C GLY A 360 15.00 -10.91 5.27
N GLN A 361 14.29 -10.17 6.11
CA GLN A 361 13.40 -9.08 5.66
C GLN A 361 13.58 -7.75 6.43
N CYS A 362 14.31 -7.75 7.55
CA CYS A 362 14.54 -6.52 8.32
C CYS A 362 15.02 -5.36 7.45
N THR A 363 14.41 -4.19 7.65
CA THR A 363 14.64 -3.02 6.80
C THR A 363 14.87 -1.79 7.67
N LEU A 364 15.91 -1.02 7.35
CA LEU A 364 16.11 0.32 7.90
C LEU A 364 15.64 1.33 6.85
N ARG A 365 14.79 2.27 7.24
CA ARG A 365 14.30 3.34 6.39
C ARG A 365 14.69 4.66 7.00
N MET A 366 15.61 5.35 6.33
CA MET A 366 15.92 6.74 6.64
C MET A 366 14.89 7.62 5.94
N LEU A 367 14.30 8.58 6.63
CA LEU A 367 13.22 9.44 6.13
C LEU A 367 13.64 10.90 6.25
N HIS A 368 13.40 11.65 5.18
CA HIS A 368 13.49 13.10 5.19
C HIS A 368 12.18 13.72 4.73
N TYR A 369 11.69 14.65 5.53
CA TYR A 369 10.55 15.48 5.21
C TYR A 369 11.05 16.88 4.96
N THR A 370 10.89 17.33 3.71
CA THR A 370 11.45 18.58 3.22
C THR A 370 10.99 19.78 4.05
N PRO A 371 11.86 20.80 4.18
CA PRO A 371 11.48 22.06 4.79
C PRO A 371 10.44 22.74 3.90
N MET A 372 9.48 23.41 4.53
CA MET A 372 8.48 24.20 3.84
C MET A 372 8.30 25.52 4.57
N ASP A 373 7.91 26.56 3.84
CA ASP A 373 7.56 27.85 4.44
C ASP A 373 6.15 27.82 5.05
N ALA A 374 5.84 28.86 5.83
CA ALA A 374 4.57 29.00 6.52
C ALA A 374 3.37 29.05 5.55
N GLU A 375 3.58 29.56 4.33
CA GLU A 375 2.53 29.64 3.31
C GLU A 375 2.21 28.26 2.73
N THR A 376 3.24 27.50 2.35
CA THR A 376 3.15 26.12 1.86
C THR A 376 2.52 25.22 2.92
N ALA A 377 2.96 25.33 4.18
CA ALA A 377 2.37 24.58 5.29
C ALA A 377 0.88 24.90 5.46
N LYS A 378 0.49 26.18 5.35
CA LYS A 378 -0.92 26.59 5.41
C LYS A 378 -1.72 26.01 4.24
N GLN A 379 -1.18 26.04 3.02
CA GLN A 379 -1.84 25.47 1.84
C GLN A 379 -2.04 23.96 1.97
N LEU A 380 -1.03 23.21 2.43
CA LEU A 380 -1.09 21.75 2.54
C LEU A 380 -1.90 21.25 3.76
N THR A 381 -2.08 22.09 4.77
CA THR A 381 -2.97 21.79 5.92
C THR A 381 -4.44 22.09 5.65
N THR A 382 -4.74 22.86 4.61
CA THR A 382 -6.11 23.09 4.14
C THR A 382 -6.49 22.11 3.05
N PRO A 383 -7.73 21.60 3.03
CA PRO A 383 -8.20 20.79 1.90
C PRO A 383 -8.07 21.56 0.58
N ASP A 384 -7.62 20.89 -0.48
CA ASP A 384 -7.59 21.49 -1.82
C ASP A 384 -8.99 21.63 -2.44
N ASP A 385 -9.08 22.17 -3.66
CA ASP A 385 -10.35 22.36 -4.38
C ASP A 385 -11.16 21.06 -4.58
N ASN A 386 -10.49 19.90 -4.48
CA ASN A 386 -11.10 18.57 -4.55
C ASN A 386 -11.34 17.94 -3.16
N GLY A 387 -11.14 18.71 -2.08
CA GLY A 387 -11.29 18.28 -0.70
C GLY A 387 -10.17 17.38 -0.19
N ARG A 388 -9.02 17.28 -0.89
CA ARG A 388 -7.94 16.38 -0.49
C ARG A 388 -7.08 16.99 0.60
N ILE A 389 -6.64 16.14 1.54
CA ILE A 389 -5.76 16.51 2.65
C ILE A 389 -4.37 15.91 2.41
N TYR A 390 -3.33 16.69 2.69
CA TYR A 390 -1.94 16.29 2.53
C TYR A 390 -1.31 15.93 3.88
N TRP A 391 -0.38 14.98 3.86
CA TRP A 391 0.34 14.51 5.03
C TRP A 391 1.83 14.41 4.73
N ARG A 392 2.66 14.60 5.76
CA ARG A 392 4.08 14.20 5.68
C ARG A 392 4.16 12.67 5.56
N ALA A 393 3.35 11.95 6.33
CA ALA A 393 3.00 10.57 6.08
C ALA A 393 1.55 10.31 6.51
N GLY A 394 0.70 9.81 5.62
CA GLY A 394 -0.71 9.53 5.96
C GLY A 394 -0.87 8.41 6.99
N ALA A 395 -2.08 8.28 7.54
CA ALA A 395 -2.44 7.25 8.51
C ALA A 395 -2.19 5.83 7.95
N HIS A 396 -1.53 4.98 8.74
CA HIS A 396 -1.26 3.57 8.43
C HIS A 396 -0.87 2.79 9.69
N THR A 397 -0.82 1.47 9.54
CA THR A 397 -0.10 0.54 10.43
C THR A 397 1.13 -0.02 9.72
N ASP A 398 2.13 -0.42 10.51
CA ASP A 398 3.32 -1.09 9.98
C ASP A 398 3.07 -2.60 9.85
N TRP A 399 3.61 -3.23 8.80
CA TRP A 399 3.36 -4.65 8.51
C TRP A 399 4.32 -5.60 9.21
N ASP A 400 5.26 -5.09 10.00
CA ASP A 400 6.32 -5.86 10.63
C ASP A 400 5.90 -6.44 11.99
N CYS A 401 6.85 -6.97 12.77
CA CYS A 401 6.60 -7.34 14.16
C CYS A 401 6.76 -6.16 15.11
N LEU A 402 7.89 -5.44 15.00
CA LEU A 402 8.19 -4.25 15.78
C LEU A 402 8.87 -3.20 14.92
N THR A 403 8.41 -1.96 15.02
CA THR A 403 9.10 -0.80 14.45
C THR A 403 9.84 -0.04 15.55
N LEU A 404 11.13 0.25 15.34
CA LEU A 404 11.94 1.11 16.20
C LEU A 404 12.19 2.42 15.46
N LEU A 405 11.61 3.52 15.93
CA LEU A 405 11.61 4.81 15.26
C LEU A 405 12.41 5.85 16.06
N PHE A 406 13.53 6.27 15.48
CA PHE A 406 14.36 7.36 15.96
C PHE A 406 13.79 8.69 15.46
N GLN A 407 13.62 9.64 16.38
CA GLN A 407 13.17 11.00 16.10
C GLN A 407 14.17 12.00 16.70
N ARG A 408 14.32 13.18 16.09
CA ARG A 408 15.13 14.28 16.64
C ARG A 408 14.27 15.18 17.55
N VAL A 409 14.80 15.53 18.71
CA VAL A 409 14.18 16.53 19.60
C VAL A 409 13.99 17.86 18.84
N GLY A 410 12.81 18.45 19.00
CA GLY A 410 12.39 19.65 18.25
C GLY A 410 11.81 19.37 16.86
N GLN A 411 11.77 18.11 16.40
CA GLN A 411 11.20 17.73 15.09
C GLN A 411 9.92 16.90 15.25
N ALA A 412 8.90 17.53 15.83
CA ALA A 412 7.60 16.91 16.11
C ALA A 412 6.81 16.53 14.84
N GLY A 413 5.70 15.82 15.04
CA GLY A 413 4.71 15.55 13.98
C GLY A 413 4.22 14.12 13.92
N LEU A 414 4.89 13.18 14.57
CA LEU A 414 4.38 11.82 14.72
C LEU A 414 3.16 11.80 15.65
N GLU A 415 2.10 11.14 15.23
CA GLU A 415 0.87 10.97 16.00
C GLU A 415 0.39 9.52 15.90
N CYS A 416 -0.11 8.96 16.99
CA CYS A 416 -0.85 7.69 16.98
C CYS A 416 -2.33 7.93 17.32
N MET A 417 -3.20 7.04 16.86
CA MET A 417 -4.62 7.12 17.18
C MET A 417 -4.85 6.73 18.65
N SER A 418 -5.51 7.60 19.40
CA SER A 418 -6.03 7.26 20.71
C SER A 418 -7.12 6.22 20.57
N ASN A 419 -7.02 5.13 21.34
CA ASN A 419 -8.05 4.10 21.42
C ASN A 419 -8.64 4.06 22.84
N PRO A 420 -9.50 5.02 23.23
CA PRO A 420 -10.15 4.98 24.53
C PRO A 420 -11.42 4.08 24.51
N GLN A 421 -11.69 3.35 25.60
CA GLN A 421 -12.82 2.42 25.75
C GLN A 421 -14.17 3.10 25.50
N ASP A 422 -14.26 4.38 25.87
CA ASP A 422 -15.48 5.19 25.76
C ASP A 422 -15.55 5.99 24.45
N ALA A 423 -14.71 5.69 23.46
CA ALA A 423 -14.75 6.38 22.16
C ALA A 423 -16.11 6.16 21.48
N THR A 424 -16.76 7.25 21.07
CA THR A 424 -17.96 7.18 20.21
C THR A 424 -17.56 6.91 18.77
N LYS A 425 -18.53 6.56 17.91
CA LYS A 425 -18.33 6.27 16.48
C LYS A 425 -17.63 7.39 15.68
N ASP A 426 -17.60 8.61 16.22
CA ASP A 426 -16.99 9.81 15.61
C ASP A 426 -15.73 10.28 16.37
N GLY A 427 -15.25 9.51 17.35
CA GLY A 427 -14.29 9.95 18.38
C GLY A 427 -12.81 9.65 18.10
N ALA A 428 -12.38 9.59 16.84
CA ALA A 428 -10.97 9.37 16.50
C ALA A 428 -10.11 10.55 16.97
N ARG A 429 -9.38 10.37 18.07
CA ARG A 429 -8.42 11.34 18.58
C ARG A 429 -7.00 10.92 18.17
N TRP A 430 -6.17 11.88 17.80
CA TRP A 430 -4.76 11.66 17.49
C TRP A 430 -3.92 12.22 18.64
N THR A 431 -2.98 11.42 19.15
CA THR A 431 -2.09 11.78 20.24
C THR A 431 -0.67 11.97 19.71
N PRO A 432 -0.03 13.11 19.98
CA PRO A 432 1.37 13.31 19.64
C PRO A 432 2.29 12.30 20.32
N ILE A 433 3.31 11.85 19.60
CA ILE A 433 4.43 11.08 20.14
C ILE A 433 5.65 11.97 20.04
N ASP A 434 5.80 12.84 21.04
CA ASP A 434 6.88 13.82 21.06
C ASP A 434 8.24 13.13 21.25
N PRO A 435 9.29 13.55 20.52
CA PRO A 435 10.62 13.00 20.67
C PRO A 435 11.14 13.20 22.09
N VAL A 436 11.61 12.13 22.71
CA VAL A 436 12.29 12.16 24.02
C VAL A 436 13.79 12.13 23.81
N GLU A 437 14.55 12.93 24.56
CA GLU A 437 16.01 12.93 24.51
C GLU A 437 16.57 11.55 24.88
N GLY A 438 17.45 11.01 24.04
CA GLY A 438 17.96 9.64 24.19
C GLY A 438 16.87 8.56 24.09
N GLY A 439 15.72 8.89 23.52
CA GLY A 439 14.57 8.01 23.40
C GLY A 439 14.28 7.56 21.97
N ILE A 440 13.66 6.39 21.86
CA ILE A 440 13.12 5.87 20.59
C ILE A 440 11.64 5.56 20.75
N ALA A 441 10.83 5.90 19.76
CA ALA A 441 9.45 5.44 19.70
C ALA A 441 9.43 3.99 19.19
N VAL A 442 8.57 3.15 19.76
CA VAL A 442 8.40 1.76 19.36
C VAL A 442 6.91 1.46 19.21
N ASN A 443 6.56 0.74 18.16
CA ASN A 443 5.21 0.25 17.94
C ASN A 443 5.17 -1.22 17.54
N ILE A 444 4.04 -1.84 17.87
CA ILE A 444 3.68 -3.18 17.43
C ILE A 444 3.21 -3.11 15.97
N GLY A 445 3.80 -3.92 15.12
CA GLY A 445 3.33 -4.09 13.74
C GLY A 445 2.28 -5.18 13.61
N ASP A 446 1.59 -5.18 12.47
CA ASP A 446 0.46 -6.06 12.21
C ASP A 446 0.86 -7.55 12.21
N MET A 447 2.12 -7.87 11.89
CA MET A 447 2.62 -9.25 11.91
C MET A 447 2.62 -9.80 13.32
N LEU A 448 3.10 -9.03 14.31
CA LEU A 448 3.12 -9.44 15.71
C LEU A 448 1.72 -9.39 16.34
N ALA A 449 0.88 -8.44 15.93
CA ALA A 449 -0.53 -8.43 16.30
C ALA A 449 -1.24 -9.72 15.83
N ARG A 450 -1.00 -10.15 14.58
CA ARG A 450 -1.49 -11.44 14.06
C ARG A 450 -0.93 -12.62 14.83
N TRP A 451 0.40 -12.67 15.01
CA TRP A 451 1.08 -13.81 15.64
C TRP A 451 0.63 -14.02 17.09
N SER A 452 0.37 -12.93 17.80
CA SER A 452 -0.18 -12.93 19.17
C SER A 452 -1.69 -13.20 19.24
N ASN A 453 -2.32 -13.54 18.11
CA ASN A 453 -3.77 -13.71 17.98
C ASN A 453 -4.56 -12.50 18.51
N GLY A 454 -4.12 -11.29 18.16
CA GLY A 454 -4.76 -10.03 18.52
C GLY A 454 -4.53 -9.57 19.96
N ARG A 455 -3.68 -10.25 20.75
CA ARG A 455 -3.37 -9.82 22.12
C ARG A 455 -2.56 -8.53 22.15
N LEU A 456 -1.64 -8.36 21.20
CA LEU A 456 -0.87 -7.14 21.04
C LEU A 456 -1.54 -6.23 20.00
N TYR A 457 -1.59 -4.94 20.28
CA TYR A 457 -2.34 -3.97 19.48
C TYR A 457 -1.41 -3.28 18.47
N SER A 458 -1.63 -3.48 17.16
CA SER A 458 -0.99 -2.64 16.15
C SER A 458 -1.82 -1.39 15.94
N ASN A 459 -1.22 -0.23 16.22
CA ASN A 459 -1.96 1.02 16.27
C ASN A 459 -1.68 1.89 15.03
N LEU A 460 -2.73 2.56 14.62
CA LEU A 460 -2.73 3.59 13.59
C LEU A 460 -1.80 4.73 13.97
N HIS A 461 -0.97 5.15 13.02
CA HIS A 461 -0.10 6.30 13.19
C HIS A 461 0.12 7.06 11.88
N ARG A 462 0.51 8.33 12.01
CA ARG A 462 0.73 9.25 10.90
C ARG A 462 1.80 10.28 11.25
N VAL A 463 2.29 10.99 10.24
CA VAL A 463 3.10 12.20 10.42
C VAL A 463 2.33 13.39 9.86
N ARG A 464 1.88 14.27 10.76
CA ARG A 464 1.15 15.50 10.38
C ARG A 464 2.03 16.48 9.64
N MET A 465 1.38 17.39 8.92
CA MET A 465 2.05 18.59 8.44
C MET A 465 2.51 19.47 9.62
N PRO A 466 3.62 20.19 9.47
CA PRO A 466 3.97 21.23 10.42
C PRO A 466 2.92 22.36 10.38
N THR A 467 2.71 23.00 11.52
CA THR A 467 1.93 24.24 11.58
C THR A 467 2.73 25.38 10.94
N PRO A 468 2.07 26.46 10.48
CA PRO A 468 2.79 27.62 9.94
C PRO A 468 3.81 28.22 10.91
N ALA A 469 3.55 28.16 12.22
CA ALA A 469 4.47 28.63 13.26
C ALA A 469 5.74 27.76 13.39
N GLU A 470 5.62 26.46 13.18
CA GLU A 470 6.77 25.52 13.15
C GLU A 470 7.63 25.65 11.87
N CYS A 471 7.18 26.46 10.90
CA CYS A 471 7.85 26.69 9.61
C CYS A 471 8.60 28.03 9.55
N THR A 472 8.83 28.69 10.69
CA THR A 472 9.54 29.97 10.76
C THR A 472 10.72 29.90 11.74
N PRO A 473 11.98 29.71 11.27
CA PRO A 473 12.36 29.49 9.87
C PRO A 473 11.95 28.10 9.34
N PRO A 474 11.90 27.88 8.01
CA PRO A 474 11.65 26.56 7.43
C PRO A 474 12.65 25.53 7.95
N SER A 475 12.17 24.35 8.36
CA SER A 475 13.03 23.30 8.92
C SER A 475 12.67 21.91 8.39
N SER A 476 13.71 21.12 8.12
CA SER A 476 13.58 19.71 7.74
C SER A 476 13.25 18.86 8.97
N ARG A 477 12.48 17.79 8.76
CA ARG A 477 12.34 16.71 9.75
C ARG A 477 13.05 15.47 9.22
N TYR A 478 13.78 14.80 10.10
CA TYR A 478 14.43 13.52 9.84
C TYR A 478 13.92 12.48 10.84
N SER A 479 13.72 11.25 10.37
CA SER A 479 13.50 10.10 11.23
C SER A 479 14.15 8.87 10.63
N ILE A 480 14.50 7.89 11.46
CA ILE A 480 15.03 6.61 11.02
C ILE A 480 14.15 5.52 11.62
N ALA A 481 13.58 4.66 10.78
CA ALA A 481 12.73 3.55 11.22
C ALA A 481 13.44 2.23 10.95
N PHE A 482 13.60 1.38 11.95
CA PHE A 482 14.01 0.00 11.77
C PHE A 482 12.79 -0.91 11.92
N PHE A 483 12.46 -1.62 10.84
CA PHE A 483 11.35 -2.56 10.78
C PHE A 483 11.87 -3.98 11.05
N ALA A 484 11.53 -4.53 12.23
CA ALA A 484 11.82 -5.92 12.58
C ALA A 484 10.78 -6.82 11.89
N GLN A 485 11.09 -7.26 10.68
CA GLN A 485 10.27 -8.17 9.88
C GLN A 485 10.81 -9.59 9.97
N ALA A 486 9.93 -10.56 10.24
CA ALA A 486 10.33 -11.96 10.27
C ALA A 486 10.80 -12.43 8.89
N ASP A 487 11.71 -13.39 8.86
CA ASP A 487 12.27 -13.97 7.64
C ASP A 487 11.16 -14.60 6.78
N LYS A 488 11.31 -14.59 5.46
CA LYS A 488 10.21 -14.90 4.53
C LYS A 488 9.56 -16.26 4.77
N SER A 489 10.37 -17.27 5.10
CA SER A 489 9.90 -18.65 5.26
C SER A 489 9.26 -18.93 6.63
N VAL A 490 9.39 -18.00 7.58
CA VAL A 490 8.82 -18.15 8.92
C VAL A 490 7.31 -18.25 8.83
N LEU A 491 6.76 -19.31 9.43
CA LEU A 491 5.33 -19.53 9.49
C LEU A 491 4.74 -18.79 10.69
N ILE A 492 3.80 -17.89 10.43
CA ILE A 492 3.01 -17.19 11.45
C ILE A 492 1.80 -18.07 11.75
N GLU A 493 1.86 -18.79 12.87
CA GLU A 493 0.81 -19.68 13.35
C GLU A 493 0.18 -19.17 14.65
N THR A 494 -1.12 -19.38 14.79
CA THR A 494 -1.89 -19.05 16.00
C THR A 494 -2.43 -20.34 16.62
N ASP A 495 -3.18 -20.25 17.72
CA ASP A 495 -3.85 -21.39 18.39
C ASP A 495 -5.06 -21.96 17.62
N GLY A 496 -5.03 -21.89 16.29
CA GLY A 496 -6.09 -22.36 15.39
C GLY A 496 -7.18 -21.32 15.09
N ALA A 497 -7.06 -20.09 15.59
CA ALA A 497 -8.02 -19.02 15.32
C ALA A 497 -7.90 -18.44 13.90
N GLN A 498 -6.73 -18.56 13.28
CA GLN A 498 -6.43 -18.04 11.95
C GLN A 498 -5.57 -19.02 11.16
N GLU A 499 -5.82 -19.13 9.85
CA GLU A 499 -5.00 -19.96 8.95
C GLU A 499 -3.52 -19.53 8.99
N PRO A 500 -2.57 -20.48 9.08
CA PRO A 500 -1.14 -20.17 9.02
C PRO A 500 -0.77 -19.47 7.71
N ILE A 501 0.15 -18.52 7.79
CA ILE A 501 0.69 -17.79 6.63
C ILE A 501 2.18 -17.55 6.82
N THR A 502 2.98 -17.64 5.76
CA THR A 502 4.40 -17.28 5.85
C THR A 502 4.55 -15.76 5.99
N ALA A 503 5.60 -15.28 6.66
CA ALA A 503 5.86 -13.85 6.79
C ALA A 503 6.08 -13.18 5.42
N GLY A 504 6.68 -13.90 4.47
CA GLY A 504 6.83 -13.44 3.08
C GLY A 504 5.50 -13.26 2.36
N ASP A 505 4.61 -14.25 2.45
CA ASP A 505 3.27 -14.15 1.85
C ASP A 505 2.41 -13.09 2.53
N TYR A 506 2.57 -12.91 3.84
CA TYR A 506 1.90 -11.86 4.60
C TYR A 506 2.28 -10.47 4.06
N ILE A 507 3.58 -10.16 3.95
CA ILE A 507 4.04 -8.87 3.39
C ILE A 507 3.55 -8.70 1.94
N LEU A 508 3.65 -9.74 1.10
CA LEU A 508 3.14 -9.68 -0.27
C LEU A 508 1.64 -9.40 -0.33
N SER A 509 0.85 -9.97 0.58
CA SER A 509 -0.58 -9.69 0.68
C SER A 509 -0.86 -8.23 1.03
N ARG A 510 -0.07 -7.62 1.94
CA ARG A 510 -0.20 -6.21 2.32
C ARG A 510 0.24 -5.25 1.22
N ILE A 511 1.32 -5.57 0.50
CA ILE A 511 1.74 -4.82 -0.69
C ILE A 511 0.62 -4.83 -1.73
N LYS A 512 0.04 -6.00 -2.04
CA LYS A 512 -1.07 -6.11 -3.00
C LYS A 512 -2.27 -5.26 -2.55
N SER A 513 -2.67 -5.34 -1.29
CA SER A 513 -3.82 -4.57 -0.78
C SER A 513 -3.59 -3.06 -0.81
N ASN A 514 -2.38 -2.57 -0.53
CA ASN A 514 -2.08 -1.14 -0.46
C ASN A 514 -1.76 -0.49 -1.82
N PHE A 515 -1.29 -1.26 -2.81
CA PHE A 515 -0.87 -0.74 -4.11
C PHE A 515 -1.71 -1.19 -5.31
N ALA A 516 -2.74 -2.03 -5.12
CA ALA A 516 -3.65 -2.46 -6.20
C ALA A 516 -4.78 -1.46 -6.50
N LYS A 517 -4.52 -0.15 -6.41
CA LYS A 517 -5.52 0.88 -6.68
C LYS A 517 -4.99 1.96 -7.60
#